data_AF-A0A945D0W0-F1
#
_entry.id   AF-A0A945D0W0-F1
#
_cell.length_a   1.000
_cell.length_b   1.000
_cell.length_c   1.000
_cell.angle_alpha   90.00
_cell.angle_beta   90.00
_cell.angle_gamma   90.00
#
_symmetry.space_group_name_H-M   'P 1'
#
loop_
_entity.id
_entity.type
_entity.pdbx_description
1 polymer ?
#
loop_
_entity_poly.entity_id
_entity_poly.type
_entity_poly.pdbx_seq_one_letter_code
_entity_poly.pdbx_strand_id
1 'polypeptide(L)'
;MSVAFRIDPDLISQLQKHPDRKFSGTMDGSRFVVQVVIANYPQKIIARYKGELGGRTPAELGLQLGREFSFQHFGLILTFDHQTDIILNDDKKRLNTDLRSLVDAFGPVVLRNACLDTTAENLEQRNIFPHLRFHFDRSSLQESQISLFSRDPNDPEQRFPRKSSTLFVANIVAWLQNAREAATPEGKEPGMRASYDLFAEQNVRPLFGDVVFDQAWNEPEGTGELCIIDNRTVLHASFHGDLRGKGWRIGARYLV
;
A
#
# COMPACT_ATOMS: atom_id res chain seq x y z
N MET A 1 8.06 3.19 25.48
CA MET A 1 7.53 1.84 25.74
C MET A 1 6.81 1.45 24.47
N SER A 2 7.19 0.33 23.87
CA SER A 2 6.63 -0.11 22.60
C SER A 2 5.22 -0.67 22.80
N VAL A 3 4.36 -0.43 21.82
CA VAL A 3 2.97 -0.86 21.80
C VAL A 3 2.83 -2.11 20.93
N ALA A 4 2.14 -3.13 21.43
CA ALA A 4 1.83 -4.30 20.61
C ALA A 4 0.67 -3.98 19.67
N PHE A 5 0.83 -4.23 18.36
CA PHE A 5 -0.25 -3.91 17.42
C PHE A 5 -1.50 -4.74 17.69
N ARG A 6 -2.59 -4.08 18.07
CA ARG A 6 -3.90 -4.67 18.36
C ARG A 6 -5.01 -3.73 17.92
N ILE A 7 -6.05 -4.28 17.30
CA ILE A 7 -7.27 -3.53 16.97
C ILE A 7 -8.49 -4.22 17.56
N ASP A 8 -9.57 -3.45 17.72
CA ASP A 8 -10.87 -4.00 18.08
C ASP A 8 -11.32 -5.03 17.01
N PRO A 9 -11.76 -6.24 17.38
CA PRO A 9 -12.25 -7.25 16.44
C PRO A 9 -13.33 -6.74 15.47
N ASP A 10 -14.16 -5.79 15.91
CA ASP A 10 -15.24 -5.24 15.08
C ASP A 10 -14.76 -4.12 14.15
N LEU A 11 -13.53 -3.61 14.30
CA LEU A 11 -13.04 -2.47 13.53
C LEU A 11 -13.08 -2.71 12.02
N ILE A 12 -12.67 -3.90 11.57
CA ILE A 12 -12.72 -4.27 10.15
C ILE A 12 -14.16 -4.24 9.65
N SER A 13 -15.09 -4.85 10.38
CA SER A 13 -16.51 -4.88 10.05
C SER A 13 -17.10 -3.46 9.98
N GLN A 14 -16.72 -2.59 10.91
CA GLN A 14 -17.15 -1.18 10.93
C GLN A 14 -16.61 -0.41 9.71
N LEU A 15 -15.33 -0.55 9.38
CA LEU A 15 -14.70 0.08 8.21
C LEU A 15 -15.29 -0.43 6.89
N GLN A 16 -15.67 -1.70 6.81
CA GLN A 16 -16.35 -2.28 5.64
C GLN A 16 -17.79 -1.78 5.48
N LYS A 17 -18.52 -1.60 6.59
CA LYS A 17 -19.91 -1.10 6.55
C LYS A 17 -20.00 0.41 6.33
N HIS A 18 -19.00 1.15 6.81
CA HIS A 18 -19.01 2.61 6.81
C HIS A 18 -17.65 3.17 6.34
N PRO A 19 -17.26 2.91 5.07
CA PRO A 19 -15.93 3.27 4.58
C PRO A 19 -15.66 4.77 4.56
N ASP A 20 -16.70 5.60 4.50
CA ASP A 20 -16.56 7.06 4.49
C ASP A 20 -16.40 7.66 5.90
N ARG A 21 -16.48 6.83 6.96
CA ARG A 21 -16.33 7.27 8.34
C ARG A 21 -14.92 7.05 8.85
N LYS A 22 -14.47 7.96 9.70
CA LYS A 22 -13.29 7.79 10.54
C LYS A 22 -13.69 7.09 11.83
N PHE A 23 -12.87 6.16 12.29
CA PHE A 23 -13.04 5.48 13.56
C PHE A 23 -11.88 5.85 14.49
N SER A 24 -12.17 6.06 15.76
CA SER A 24 -11.15 6.30 16.78
C SER A 24 -10.99 5.06 17.64
N GLY A 25 -9.78 4.80 18.10
CA GLY A 25 -9.47 3.69 18.98
C GLY A 25 -8.28 3.99 19.88
N THR A 26 -7.92 3.00 20.69
CA THR A 26 -6.74 3.04 21.56
C THR A 26 -5.98 1.74 21.47
N MET A 27 -4.65 1.82 21.50
CA MET A 27 -3.73 0.69 21.49
C MET A 27 -2.72 0.89 22.61
N ASP A 28 -2.80 0.09 23.67
CA ASP A 28 -2.04 0.25 24.92
C ASP A 28 -2.02 1.70 25.45
N GLY A 29 -3.20 2.36 25.42
CA GLY A 29 -3.38 3.76 25.84
C GLY A 29 -3.03 4.81 24.78
N SER A 30 -2.36 4.44 23.69
CA SER A 30 -2.08 5.34 22.56
C SER A 30 -3.31 5.48 21.69
N ARG A 31 -3.85 6.71 21.59
CA ARG A 31 -5.02 7.01 20.76
C ARG A 31 -4.66 7.04 19.28
N PHE A 32 -5.58 6.56 18.46
CA PHE A 32 -5.45 6.64 17.01
C PHE A 32 -6.79 6.91 16.33
N VAL A 33 -6.70 7.42 15.10
CA VAL A 33 -7.80 7.54 14.15
C VAL A 33 -7.48 6.74 12.91
N VAL A 34 -8.45 5.97 12.41
CA VAL A 34 -8.31 5.14 11.21
C VAL A 34 -9.40 5.44 10.19
N GLN A 35 -9.05 5.36 8.92
CA GLN A 35 -9.96 5.58 7.80
C GLN A 35 -9.59 4.76 6.57
N VAL A 36 -10.59 4.42 5.76
CA VAL A 36 -10.42 3.90 4.40
C VAL A 36 -10.04 5.04 3.47
N VAL A 37 -9.12 4.80 2.54
CA VAL A 37 -8.69 5.82 1.56
C VAL A 37 -9.56 5.78 0.31
N ILE A 38 -9.88 4.59 -0.18
CA ILE A 38 -10.65 4.39 -1.41
C ILE A 38 -11.85 3.48 -1.13
N ALA A 39 -13.01 4.09 -0.87
CA ALA A 39 -14.27 3.38 -0.74
C ALA A 39 -14.78 2.82 -2.09
N ASN A 40 -15.57 1.75 -2.04
CA ASN A 40 -16.25 1.13 -3.19
C ASN A 40 -15.29 0.85 -4.37
N TYR A 41 -14.15 0.23 -4.06
CA TYR A 41 -13.06 0.07 -5.00
C TYR A 41 -13.42 -0.74 -6.26
N PRO A 42 -14.16 -1.87 -6.19
CA PRO A 42 -14.60 -2.58 -7.38
C PRO A 42 -15.42 -1.71 -8.33
N GLN A 43 -16.31 -0.85 -7.80
CA GLN A 43 -17.15 0.03 -8.59
C GLN A 43 -16.32 1.10 -9.31
N LYS A 44 -15.29 1.64 -8.64
CA LYS A 44 -14.34 2.58 -9.26
C LYS A 44 -13.56 1.93 -10.40
N ILE A 45 -13.08 0.69 -10.18
CA ILE A 45 -12.42 -0.10 -11.22
C ILE A 45 -13.36 -0.34 -12.41
N ILE A 46 -14.61 -0.75 -12.16
CA ILE A 46 -15.61 -1.00 -13.22
C ILE A 46 -15.91 0.28 -14.01
N ALA A 47 -16.19 1.38 -13.32
CA ALA A 47 -16.49 2.66 -13.95
C ALA A 47 -15.33 3.11 -14.83
N ARG A 48 -14.09 2.96 -14.34
CA ARG A 48 -12.89 3.39 -15.05
C ARG A 48 -12.56 2.47 -16.21
N TYR A 49 -12.58 1.14 -16.05
CA TYR A 49 -12.05 0.15 -17.00
C TYR A 49 -13.13 -0.70 -17.68
N LYS A 50 -14.33 -0.14 -17.87
CA LYS A 50 -15.49 -0.83 -18.44
C LYS A 50 -15.17 -1.52 -19.78
N GLY A 51 -14.40 -0.88 -20.65
CA GLY A 51 -14.04 -1.42 -21.96
C GLY A 51 -13.11 -2.63 -21.85
N GLU A 52 -12.10 -2.54 -20.99
CA GLU A 52 -11.07 -3.57 -20.80
C GLU A 52 -11.60 -4.79 -20.03
N LEU A 53 -12.55 -4.56 -19.12
CA LEU A 53 -13.23 -5.62 -18.39
C LEU A 53 -14.09 -6.51 -19.31
N GLY A 54 -14.65 -5.95 -20.39
CA GLY A 54 -15.46 -6.71 -21.34
C GLY A 54 -16.70 -7.34 -20.71
N GLY A 55 -17.33 -6.64 -19.76
CA GLY A 55 -18.54 -7.11 -19.05
C GLY A 55 -18.28 -7.97 -17.80
N ARG A 56 -17.03 -8.36 -17.52
CA ARG A 56 -16.66 -9.07 -16.29
C ARG A 56 -16.50 -8.11 -15.11
N THR A 57 -16.64 -8.63 -13.90
CA THR A 57 -16.22 -7.97 -12.67
C THR A 57 -14.69 -8.08 -12.48
N PRO A 58 -14.07 -7.22 -11.66
CA PRO A 58 -12.64 -7.34 -11.34
C PRO A 58 -12.28 -8.68 -10.70
N ALA A 59 -13.18 -9.26 -9.88
CA ALA A 59 -12.97 -10.56 -9.24
C ALA A 59 -12.97 -11.71 -10.25
N GLU A 60 -13.94 -11.75 -11.17
CA GLU A 60 -13.99 -12.74 -12.25
C GLU A 60 -12.77 -12.68 -13.15
N LEU A 61 -12.34 -11.47 -13.53
CA LEU A 61 -11.14 -11.29 -14.33
C LEU A 61 -9.88 -11.70 -13.56
N GLY A 62 -9.81 -11.39 -12.26
CA GLY A 62 -8.72 -11.83 -11.39
C GLY A 62 -8.56 -13.36 -11.38
N LEU A 63 -9.67 -14.10 -11.15
CA LEU A 63 -9.68 -15.56 -11.19
C LEU A 63 -9.20 -16.10 -12.55
N GLN A 64 -9.68 -15.51 -13.66
CA GLN A 64 -9.23 -15.88 -15.00
C GLN A 64 -7.72 -15.64 -15.22
N LEU A 65 -7.16 -14.60 -14.60
CA LEU A 65 -5.74 -14.27 -14.67
C LEU A 65 -4.89 -15.00 -13.61
N GLY A 66 -5.50 -15.91 -12.82
CA GLY A 66 -4.82 -16.71 -11.80
C GLY A 66 -4.46 -15.92 -10.53
N ARG A 67 -5.13 -14.81 -10.25
CA ARG A 67 -4.89 -13.96 -9.07
C ARG A 67 -6.21 -13.49 -8.47
N GLU A 68 -6.48 -13.88 -7.24
CA GLU A 68 -7.68 -13.44 -6.53
C GLU A 68 -7.70 -11.92 -6.33
N PHE A 69 -8.87 -11.31 -6.52
CA PHE A 69 -9.16 -9.93 -6.16
C PHE A 69 -10.39 -9.91 -5.25
N SER A 70 -10.21 -9.44 -4.02
CA SER A 70 -11.23 -9.49 -2.97
C SER A 70 -11.48 -8.15 -2.26
N PHE A 71 -10.76 -7.09 -2.66
CA PHE A 71 -10.86 -5.78 -2.01
C PHE A 71 -12.20 -5.09 -2.31
N GLN A 72 -13.05 -4.92 -1.29
CA GLN A 72 -14.25 -4.06 -1.36
C GLN A 72 -13.89 -2.58 -1.29
N HIS A 73 -12.87 -2.29 -0.49
CA HIS A 73 -12.27 -0.98 -0.28
C HIS A 73 -10.76 -1.12 -0.37
N PHE A 74 -10.06 -0.04 -0.68
CA PHE A 74 -8.62 -0.10 -0.90
C PHE A 74 -7.91 1.02 -0.16
N GLY A 75 -6.87 0.64 0.56
CA GLY A 75 -6.11 1.54 1.40
C GLY A 75 -6.70 1.78 2.76
N LEU A 76 -5.83 1.73 3.75
CA LEU A 76 -6.13 2.18 5.11
C LEU A 76 -5.04 3.14 5.60
N ILE A 77 -5.45 4.22 6.25
CA ILE A 77 -4.54 5.10 7.01
C ILE A 77 -4.98 5.08 8.47
N LEU A 78 -4.06 4.69 9.34
CA LEU A 78 -4.18 4.79 10.79
C LEU A 78 -3.16 5.83 11.28
N THR A 79 -3.61 6.83 12.02
CA THR A 79 -2.78 7.92 12.54
C THR A 79 -2.86 7.94 14.05
N PHE A 80 -1.74 7.78 14.72
CA PHE A 80 -1.64 7.97 16.17
C PHE A 80 -1.62 9.47 16.51
N ASP A 81 -2.17 9.83 17.67
CA ASP A 81 -2.15 11.23 18.14
C ASP A 81 -0.71 11.71 18.43
N HIS A 82 0.17 10.79 18.80
CA HIS A 82 1.58 11.03 19.12
C HIS A 82 2.47 9.95 18.51
N GLN A 83 3.76 10.26 18.33
CA GLN A 83 4.73 9.27 17.86
C GLN A 83 4.74 8.05 18.79
N THR A 84 4.46 6.89 18.22
CA THR A 84 4.28 5.63 18.93
C THR A 84 5.25 4.59 18.36
N ASP A 85 6.05 3.97 19.22
CA ASP A 85 6.89 2.84 18.84
C ASP A 85 6.03 1.57 18.84
N ILE A 86 6.04 0.82 17.73
CA ILE A 86 5.13 -0.30 17.53
C ILE A 86 5.89 -1.59 17.24
N ILE A 87 5.44 -2.67 17.86
CA ILE A 87 5.86 -4.04 17.56
C ILE A 87 4.92 -4.60 16.49
N LEU A 88 5.42 -4.72 15.26
CA LEU A 88 4.64 -5.17 14.09
C LEU A 88 4.87 -6.62 13.68
N ASN A 89 5.94 -7.25 14.15
CA ASN A 89 6.29 -8.61 13.81
C ASN A 89 6.96 -9.34 14.97
N ASP A 90 6.93 -10.67 14.92
CA ASP A 90 7.68 -11.51 15.86
C ASP A 90 9.17 -11.64 15.48
N ASP A 91 9.92 -12.39 16.28
CA ASP A 91 11.33 -12.73 16.06
C ASP A 91 11.59 -13.50 14.75
N LYS A 92 10.55 -14.18 14.23
CA LYS A 92 10.56 -14.90 12.95
C LYS A 92 10.09 -14.04 11.77
N LYS A 93 10.02 -12.72 11.97
CA LYS A 93 9.57 -11.74 10.95
C LYS A 93 8.14 -11.98 10.46
N ARG A 94 7.30 -12.68 11.23
CA ARG A 94 5.90 -12.86 10.89
C ARG A 94 5.12 -11.61 11.25
N LEU A 95 4.36 -11.09 10.30
CA LEU A 95 3.52 -9.92 10.56
C LEU A 95 2.50 -10.24 11.67
N ASN A 96 2.24 -9.27 12.56
CA ASN A 96 1.17 -9.33 13.53
C ASN A 96 -0.18 -9.70 12.85
N THR A 97 -0.94 -10.60 13.47
CA THR A 97 -2.19 -11.15 12.90
C THR A 97 -3.26 -10.11 12.62
N ASP A 98 -3.36 -9.10 13.48
CA ASP A 98 -4.41 -8.09 13.40
C ASP A 98 -4.05 -7.10 12.28
N LEU A 99 -2.77 -6.73 12.17
CA LEU A 99 -2.26 -5.95 11.03
C LEU A 99 -2.37 -6.74 9.72
N ARG A 100 -2.07 -8.04 9.73
CA ARG A 100 -2.25 -8.92 8.57
C ARG A 100 -3.70 -8.93 8.10
N SER A 101 -4.65 -9.01 9.04
CA SER A 101 -6.08 -8.97 8.73
C SER A 101 -6.50 -7.63 8.08
N LEU A 102 -5.90 -6.51 8.48
CA LEU A 102 -6.10 -5.22 7.82
C LEU A 102 -5.52 -5.20 6.39
N VAL A 103 -4.31 -5.73 6.20
CA VAL A 103 -3.66 -5.82 4.87
C VAL A 103 -4.49 -6.70 3.94
N ASP A 104 -4.94 -7.86 4.41
CA ASP A 104 -5.77 -8.77 3.61
C ASP A 104 -7.12 -8.13 3.23
N ALA A 105 -7.70 -7.32 4.12
CA ALA A 105 -9.01 -6.68 3.89
C ALA A 105 -8.95 -5.41 3.01
N PHE A 106 -7.88 -4.62 3.10
CA PHE A 106 -7.79 -3.29 2.49
C PHE A 106 -6.59 -3.11 1.54
N GLY A 107 -5.68 -4.07 1.42
CA GLY A 107 -4.45 -3.95 0.64
C GLY A 107 -3.41 -3.11 1.41
N PRO A 108 -2.97 -1.94 0.91
CA PRO A 108 -1.98 -1.14 1.60
C PRO A 108 -2.51 -0.55 2.91
N VAL A 109 -1.73 -0.72 3.98
CA VAL A 109 -1.98 -0.11 5.30
C VAL A 109 -0.85 0.86 5.63
N VAL A 110 -1.20 2.10 5.95
CA VAL A 110 -0.26 3.14 6.39
C VAL A 110 -0.50 3.46 7.86
N LEU A 111 0.58 3.48 8.64
CA LEU A 111 0.59 3.91 10.03
C LEU A 111 1.37 5.24 10.10
N ARG A 112 0.74 6.31 10.60
CA ARG A 112 1.34 7.64 10.78
C ARG A 112 1.55 7.93 12.26
N ASN A 113 2.58 8.72 12.55
CA ASN A 113 3.13 8.88 13.91
C ASN A 113 3.49 7.52 14.52
N ALA A 114 4.08 6.65 13.71
CA ALA A 114 4.44 5.29 14.07
C ALA A 114 5.89 5.01 13.70
N CYS A 115 6.64 4.38 14.60
CA CYS A 115 8.01 3.92 14.38
C CYS A 115 8.09 2.43 14.66
N LEU A 116 9.05 1.76 14.03
CA LEU A 116 9.38 0.40 14.41
C LEU A 116 10.11 0.42 15.74
N ASP A 117 9.79 -0.53 16.61
CA ASP A 117 10.59 -0.75 17.81
C ASP A 117 12.06 -1.02 17.42
N THR A 118 12.95 -0.15 17.90
CA THR A 118 14.39 -0.15 17.63
C THR A 118 15.12 -1.36 18.21
N THR A 119 14.47 -2.16 19.06
CA THR A 119 15.05 -3.40 19.61
C THR A 119 15.19 -4.52 18.58
N ALA A 120 14.51 -4.43 17.43
CA ALA A 120 14.67 -5.38 16.34
C ALA A 120 15.89 -5.01 15.48
N GLU A 121 17.03 -5.69 15.69
CA GLU A 121 18.26 -5.62 14.88
C GLU A 121 18.04 -6.09 13.43
N ASN A 122 17.23 -5.38 12.65
CA ASN A 122 17.05 -5.68 11.24
C ASN A 122 17.67 -4.59 10.39
N LEU A 123 18.68 -4.99 9.60
CA LEU A 123 19.25 -4.18 8.53
C LEU A 123 18.14 -3.80 7.55
N GLU A 124 17.73 -2.54 7.60
CA GLU A 124 16.85 -1.98 6.59
C GLU A 124 17.59 -1.87 5.26
N GLN A 125 16.96 -2.37 4.20
CA GLN A 125 17.39 -1.99 2.86
C GLN A 125 16.92 -0.56 2.61
N ARG A 126 17.72 0.23 1.89
CA ARG A 126 17.33 1.58 1.46
C ARG A 126 17.08 1.57 -0.04
N ASN A 127 15.82 1.78 -0.42
CA ASN A 127 15.40 1.67 -1.81
C ASN A 127 14.98 3.03 -2.41
N ILE A 128 15.25 3.21 -3.69
CA ILE A 128 14.58 4.19 -4.54
C ILE A 128 13.76 3.39 -5.53
N PHE A 129 12.43 3.45 -5.39
CA PHE A 129 11.57 2.76 -6.36
C PHE A 129 11.61 3.50 -7.71
N PRO A 130 11.51 2.77 -8.83
CA PRO A 130 11.43 3.36 -10.15
C PRO A 130 10.15 4.20 -10.32
N HIS A 131 10.25 5.25 -11.14
CA HIS A 131 9.14 6.16 -11.41
C HIS A 131 8.07 5.46 -12.25
N LEU A 132 6.82 5.41 -11.75
CA LEU A 132 5.65 4.86 -12.44
C LEU A 132 5.78 3.42 -12.97
N ARG A 133 6.81 2.70 -12.50
CA ARG A 133 7.01 1.28 -12.77
C ARG A 133 6.45 0.49 -11.60
N PHE A 134 5.21 0.05 -11.74
CA PHE A 134 4.48 -0.71 -10.74
C PHE A 134 5.01 -2.14 -10.70
N HIS A 135 5.48 -2.58 -9.54
CA HIS A 135 6.06 -3.91 -9.34
C HIS A 135 5.76 -4.41 -7.92
N PHE A 136 6.00 -5.70 -7.70
CA PHE A 136 6.19 -6.26 -6.38
C PHE A 136 7.68 -6.51 -6.15
N ASP A 137 8.14 -6.40 -4.92
CA ASP A 137 9.53 -6.69 -4.55
C ASP A 137 9.77 -8.19 -4.40
N ARG A 138 8.70 -8.93 -4.05
CA ARG A 138 8.77 -10.34 -3.65
C ARG A 138 7.85 -11.21 -4.48
N SER A 139 8.40 -12.24 -5.10
CA SER A 139 7.63 -13.18 -5.93
C SER A 139 6.96 -14.26 -5.08
N SER A 140 6.07 -15.04 -5.70
CA SER A 140 5.44 -16.19 -5.04
C SER A 140 6.43 -17.30 -4.64
N LEU A 141 7.66 -17.26 -5.14
CA LEU A 141 8.71 -18.22 -4.80
C LEU A 141 9.43 -17.89 -3.48
N GLN A 142 9.17 -16.72 -2.91
CA GLN A 142 9.79 -16.27 -1.67
C GLN A 142 8.78 -16.38 -0.52
N GLU A 143 9.24 -16.85 0.64
CA GLU A 143 8.38 -16.96 1.84
C GLU A 143 8.00 -15.58 2.40
N SER A 144 8.90 -14.60 2.34
CA SER A 144 8.63 -13.24 2.78
C SER A 144 7.92 -12.42 1.70
N GLN A 145 6.59 -12.46 1.71
CA GLN A 145 5.71 -11.83 0.72
C GLN A 145 5.14 -10.50 1.18
N ILE A 146 5.38 -10.09 2.42
CA ILE A 146 4.95 -8.81 2.94
C ILE A 146 6.10 -7.81 2.81
N SER A 147 5.87 -6.67 2.15
CA SER A 147 6.81 -5.55 2.16
C SER A 147 6.37 -4.55 3.23
N LEU A 148 7.34 -4.10 4.03
CA LEU A 148 7.20 -3.01 4.98
C LEU A 148 8.15 -1.89 4.57
N PHE A 149 7.57 -0.71 4.32
CA PHE A 149 8.28 0.51 3.99
C PHE A 149 8.26 1.48 5.17
N SER A 150 9.37 2.13 5.47
CA SER A 150 9.52 3.02 6.61
C SER A 150 10.09 4.39 6.24
N ARG A 151 9.56 5.39 6.95
CA ARG A 151 10.17 6.70 7.21
C ARG A 151 10.49 6.76 8.69
N ASP A 152 11.77 6.66 9.03
CA ASP A 152 12.26 6.79 10.40
C ASP A 152 12.46 8.28 10.74
N PRO A 153 11.74 8.82 11.75
CA PRO A 153 11.88 10.23 12.15
C PRO A 153 13.22 10.54 12.83
N ASN A 154 13.96 9.52 13.28
CA ASN A 154 15.28 9.67 13.88
C ASN A 154 16.42 9.55 12.85
N ASP A 155 16.12 9.10 11.63
CA ASP A 155 17.12 9.03 10.57
C ASP A 155 17.44 10.43 10.00
N PRO A 156 18.72 10.81 9.88
CA PRO A 156 19.10 12.14 9.38
C PRO A 156 18.59 12.49 7.98
N GLU A 157 18.33 11.48 7.14
CA GLU A 157 17.79 11.64 5.78
C GLU A 157 16.26 11.64 5.78
N GLN A 158 15.64 10.65 6.45
CA GLN A 158 14.20 10.39 6.40
C GLN A 158 13.36 11.26 7.33
N ARG A 159 13.98 11.94 8.31
CA ARG A 159 13.25 12.85 9.22
C ARG A 159 12.52 13.96 8.48
N PHE A 160 13.01 14.40 7.33
CA PHE A 160 12.41 15.48 6.54
C PHE A 160 11.28 15.00 5.62
N PRO A 161 10.28 15.86 5.31
CA PRO A 161 9.24 15.53 4.33
C PRO A 161 9.83 15.10 2.98
N ARG A 162 9.37 13.97 2.45
CA ARG A 162 9.76 13.49 1.11
C ARG A 162 9.04 14.30 0.03
N LYS A 163 9.71 14.49 -1.11
CA LYS A 163 9.14 15.17 -2.30
C LYS A 163 8.40 14.24 -3.25
N SER A 164 8.60 12.94 -3.10
CA SER A 164 8.05 11.91 -3.96
C SER A 164 7.21 10.96 -3.12
N SER A 165 6.16 10.43 -3.73
CA SER A 165 5.25 9.50 -3.08
C SER A 165 5.54 8.05 -3.47
N THR A 166 4.98 7.11 -2.72
CA THR A 166 4.78 5.73 -3.17
C THR A 166 3.32 5.57 -3.56
N LEU A 167 3.10 5.08 -4.78
CA LEU A 167 1.78 4.75 -5.30
C LEU A 167 1.51 3.27 -5.11
N PHE A 168 0.27 2.90 -4.80
CA PHE A 168 -0.18 1.52 -4.73
C PHE A 168 -1.42 1.29 -5.58
N VAL A 169 -1.47 0.13 -6.22
CA VAL A 169 -2.63 -0.36 -6.97
C VAL A 169 -2.80 -1.85 -6.72
N ALA A 170 -4.03 -2.34 -6.82
CA ALA A 170 -4.26 -3.79 -6.87
C ALA A 170 -3.74 -4.34 -8.19
N ASN A 171 -3.25 -5.58 -8.20
CA ASN A 171 -2.65 -6.18 -9.40
C ASN A 171 -3.58 -6.12 -10.64
N ILE A 172 -4.90 -6.27 -10.42
CA ILE A 172 -5.91 -6.18 -11.48
C ILE A 172 -5.95 -4.80 -12.14
N VAL A 173 -5.74 -3.73 -11.37
CA VAL A 173 -5.74 -2.35 -11.87
C VAL A 173 -4.53 -2.11 -12.76
N ALA A 174 -3.36 -2.63 -12.38
CA ALA A 174 -2.17 -2.53 -13.21
C ALA A 174 -2.32 -3.28 -14.54
N TRP A 175 -2.90 -4.49 -14.50
CA TRP A 175 -3.19 -5.24 -15.72
C TRP A 175 -4.20 -4.50 -16.62
N LEU A 176 -5.28 -3.97 -16.05
CA LEU A 176 -6.31 -3.23 -16.78
C LEU A 176 -5.75 -1.95 -17.40
N GLN A 177 -4.93 -1.19 -16.66
CA GLN A 177 -4.28 0.01 -17.19
C GLN A 177 -3.29 -0.35 -18.31
N ASN A 178 -2.50 -1.41 -18.16
CA ASN A 178 -1.63 -1.89 -19.23
C ASN A 178 -2.44 -2.29 -20.48
N ALA A 179 -3.58 -2.97 -20.31
CA ALA A 179 -4.45 -3.35 -21.42
C ALA A 179 -5.09 -2.14 -22.12
N ARG A 180 -5.36 -1.05 -21.38
CA ARG A 180 -5.83 0.22 -21.91
C ARG A 180 -4.76 0.96 -22.72
N GLU A 181 -3.51 0.92 -22.25
CA GLU A 181 -2.38 1.63 -22.87
C GLU A 181 -1.74 0.85 -24.03
N ALA A 182 -1.90 -0.48 -24.08
CA ALA A 182 -1.35 -1.31 -25.14
C ALA A 182 -2.01 -1.02 -26.51
N ALA A 183 -1.21 -0.57 -27.47
CA ALA A 183 -1.67 -0.21 -28.81
C ALA A 183 -2.02 -1.41 -29.72
N THR A 184 -1.61 -2.64 -29.39
CA THR A 184 -1.87 -3.84 -30.21
C THR A 184 -2.33 -5.06 -29.40
N PRO A 185 -3.14 -5.96 -29.99
CA PRO A 185 -3.65 -7.18 -29.33
C PRO A 185 -2.56 -8.14 -28.83
N GLU A 186 -1.36 -8.09 -29.42
CA GLU A 186 -0.18 -8.92 -29.08
C GLU A 186 0.44 -8.56 -27.73
N GLY A 187 0.15 -7.35 -27.19
CA GLY A 187 0.56 -6.93 -25.85
C GLY A 187 -0.24 -7.57 -24.70
N LYS A 188 -1.27 -8.36 -25.02
CA LYS A 188 -2.11 -9.08 -24.06
C LYS A 188 -1.50 -10.46 -23.76
N GLU A 189 -0.33 -10.46 -23.15
CA GLU A 189 0.18 -11.72 -22.59
C GLU A 189 -0.83 -12.31 -21.60
N PRO A 190 -1.05 -13.63 -21.64
CA PRO A 190 -1.94 -14.28 -20.68
C PRO A 190 -1.34 -14.18 -19.28
N GLY A 191 -2.09 -13.58 -18.36
CA GLY A 191 -1.74 -13.52 -16.93
C GLY A 191 -1.16 -12.18 -16.47
N MET A 192 -0.96 -12.07 -15.15
CA MET A 192 -0.39 -10.87 -14.53
C MET A 192 1.14 -10.91 -14.51
N ARG A 193 1.78 -9.80 -14.93
CA ARG A 193 3.23 -9.59 -14.93
C ARG A 193 3.76 -9.18 -13.57
N ALA A 194 5.06 -9.38 -13.37
CA ALA A 194 5.77 -8.93 -12.17
C ALA A 194 5.97 -7.41 -12.10
N SER A 195 6.01 -6.75 -13.25
CA SER A 195 6.11 -5.30 -13.34
C SER A 195 5.40 -4.74 -14.56
N TYR A 196 4.94 -3.50 -14.45
CA TYR A 196 4.31 -2.72 -15.51
C TYR A 196 4.85 -1.29 -15.49
N ASP A 197 5.24 -0.76 -16.64
CA ASP A 197 5.46 0.66 -16.82
C ASP A 197 4.11 1.28 -17.22
N LEU A 198 3.48 2.04 -16.32
CA LEU A 198 2.10 2.54 -16.48
C LEU A 198 2.05 4.06 -16.46
N PHE A 199 1.03 4.66 -17.07
CA PHE A 199 0.76 6.10 -17.03
C PHE A 199 1.90 6.97 -17.60
N ALA A 200 2.77 6.41 -18.44
CA ALA A 200 3.95 7.12 -18.95
C ALA A 200 3.59 8.42 -19.70
N GLU A 201 2.41 8.46 -20.32
CA GLU A 201 1.90 9.61 -21.09
C GLU A 201 0.71 10.32 -20.42
N GLN A 202 0.31 9.90 -19.21
CA GLN A 202 -0.89 10.40 -18.54
C GLN A 202 -0.57 11.10 -17.21
N ASN A 203 -1.28 12.18 -16.91
CA ASN A 203 -1.28 12.72 -15.56
C ASN A 203 -1.97 11.71 -14.62
N VAL A 204 -1.20 11.10 -13.72
CA VAL A 204 -1.70 10.09 -12.76
C VAL A 204 -2.45 10.72 -11.58
N ARG A 205 -2.24 12.01 -11.28
CA ARG A 205 -2.83 12.67 -10.09
C ARG A 205 -4.36 12.58 -10.01
N PRO A 206 -5.14 12.71 -11.11
CA PRO A 206 -6.58 12.53 -11.07
C PRO A 206 -7.03 11.12 -10.64
N LEU A 207 -6.12 10.14 -10.58
CA LEU A 207 -6.41 8.76 -10.18
C LEU A 207 -6.17 8.53 -8.68
N PHE A 208 -5.54 9.48 -8.00
CA PHE A 208 -5.28 9.40 -6.56
C PHE A 208 -6.59 9.45 -5.80
N GLY A 209 -6.82 8.47 -4.93
CA GLY A 209 -8.10 8.31 -4.22
C GLY A 209 -9.22 7.73 -5.09
N ASP A 210 -8.98 7.47 -6.38
CA ASP A 210 -9.91 6.78 -7.27
C ASP A 210 -9.52 5.31 -7.43
N VAL A 211 -8.51 5.02 -8.24
CA VAL A 211 -7.98 3.65 -8.42
C VAL A 211 -6.53 3.50 -7.96
N VAL A 212 -5.88 4.60 -7.56
CA VAL A 212 -4.50 4.64 -7.08
C VAL A 212 -4.49 5.18 -5.64
N PHE A 213 -3.87 4.45 -4.73
CA PHE A 213 -3.53 4.96 -3.40
C PHE A 213 -2.22 5.75 -3.50
N ASP A 214 -2.20 6.98 -3.00
CA ASP A 214 -0.99 7.79 -2.88
C ASP A 214 -0.52 7.90 -1.42
N GLN A 215 0.70 7.43 -1.14
CA GLN A 215 1.40 7.65 0.12
C GLN A 215 2.50 8.69 -0.10
N ALA A 216 2.18 9.95 0.22
CA ALA A 216 3.03 11.10 -0.10
C ALA A 216 4.35 11.19 0.67
N TRP A 217 4.46 10.56 1.85
CA TRP A 217 5.61 10.65 2.76
C TRP A 217 6.01 12.10 3.11
N ASN A 218 5.04 13.01 3.13
CA ASN A 218 5.25 14.45 3.25
C ASN A 218 4.77 15.02 4.59
N GLU A 219 4.51 14.16 5.57
CA GLU A 219 4.20 14.59 6.94
C GLU A 219 5.35 15.45 7.52
N PRO A 220 5.10 16.32 8.49
CA PRO A 220 6.11 17.20 9.08
C PRO A 220 7.40 16.51 9.54
N GLU A 221 8.45 17.30 9.75
CA GLU A 221 9.70 16.77 10.31
C GLU A 221 9.46 16.10 11.66
N GLY A 222 10.07 14.93 11.86
CA GLY A 222 9.92 14.15 13.09
C GLY A 222 8.69 13.23 13.10
N THR A 223 7.88 13.16 12.03
CA THR A 223 6.81 12.16 11.92
C THR A 223 7.33 10.85 11.34
N GLY A 224 7.19 9.77 12.12
CA GLY A 224 7.39 8.41 11.63
C GLY A 224 6.21 7.89 10.84
N GLU A 225 6.49 7.20 9.73
CA GLU A 225 5.47 6.61 8.87
C GLU A 225 5.89 5.19 8.48
N LEU A 226 4.94 4.25 8.54
CA LEU A 226 5.12 2.86 8.12
C LEU A 226 4.06 2.52 7.07
N CYS A 227 4.43 1.78 6.03
CA CYS A 227 3.49 1.29 5.03
C CYS A 227 3.70 -0.20 4.80
N ILE A 228 2.63 -0.98 4.82
CA ILE A 228 2.66 -2.44 4.73
C ILE A 228 1.78 -2.88 3.56
N ILE A 229 2.31 -3.78 2.72
CA ILE A 229 1.61 -4.37 1.58
C ILE A 229 1.86 -5.87 1.47
N ASP A 230 0.92 -6.58 0.85
CA ASP A 230 1.11 -7.95 0.37
C ASP A 230 1.48 -7.95 -1.12
N ASN A 231 2.69 -8.42 -1.44
CA ASN A 231 3.24 -8.49 -2.80
C ASN A 231 2.44 -9.43 -3.72
N ARG A 232 1.56 -10.28 -3.18
CA ARG A 232 0.71 -11.16 -3.98
C ARG A 232 -0.48 -10.46 -4.62
N THR A 233 -0.92 -9.33 -4.05
CA THR A 233 -2.19 -8.66 -4.38
C THR A 233 -2.03 -7.18 -4.72
N VAL A 234 -0.93 -6.55 -4.28
CA VAL A 234 -0.65 -5.12 -4.45
C VAL A 234 0.69 -4.90 -5.16
N LEU A 235 0.68 -3.99 -6.14
CA LEU A 235 1.90 -3.44 -6.76
C LEU A 235 2.13 -2.02 -6.26
N HIS A 236 3.40 -1.62 -6.28
CA HIS A 236 3.80 -0.27 -5.90
C HIS A 236 4.81 0.35 -6.88
N ALA A 237 4.87 1.68 -6.92
CA ALA A 237 5.81 2.46 -7.71
C ALA A 237 6.16 3.77 -6.97
N SER A 238 7.24 4.45 -7.34
CA SER A 238 7.43 5.85 -6.92
C SER A 238 6.77 6.82 -7.90
N PHE A 239 6.26 7.93 -7.38
CA PHE A 239 5.84 9.07 -8.19
C PHE A 239 6.63 10.31 -7.77
N HIS A 240 7.38 10.88 -8.71
CA HIS A 240 8.29 12.01 -8.47
C HIS A 240 7.62 13.38 -8.73
N GLY A 241 6.36 13.38 -9.19
CA GLY A 241 5.64 14.60 -9.56
C GLY A 241 6.35 15.41 -10.65
N ASP A 242 6.21 16.73 -10.56
CA ASP A 242 6.77 17.70 -11.50
C ASP A 242 8.24 18.06 -11.18
N LEU A 243 8.82 17.45 -10.14
CA LEU A 243 10.12 17.81 -9.60
C LEU A 243 11.17 16.77 -9.99
N ARG A 244 12.34 17.25 -10.43
CA ARG A 244 13.54 16.44 -10.75
C ARG A 244 14.15 15.68 -9.54
N GLY A 245 13.45 15.58 -8.41
CA GLY A 245 13.96 15.01 -7.16
C GLY A 245 13.28 13.70 -6.81
N LYS A 246 14.06 12.61 -6.72
CA LYS A 246 13.61 11.25 -6.33
C LYS A 246 13.23 11.11 -4.84
N GLY A 247 13.32 12.20 -4.07
CA GLY A 247 13.28 12.17 -2.61
C GLY A 247 14.48 11.44 -2.01
N TRP A 248 14.41 11.16 -0.71
CA TRP A 248 15.33 10.27 -0.01
C TRP A 248 14.94 8.81 -0.19
N ARG A 249 15.86 7.90 0.16
CA ARG A 249 15.67 6.45 0.07
C ARG A 249 14.77 5.91 1.17
N ILE A 250 13.73 5.17 0.78
CA ILE A 250 12.77 4.58 1.71
C ILE A 250 13.37 3.34 2.38
N GLY A 251 13.18 3.21 3.70
CA GLY A 251 13.54 2.00 4.42
C GLY A 251 12.63 0.85 4.00
N ALA A 252 13.18 -0.33 3.76
CA ALA A 252 12.44 -1.50 3.30
C ALA A 252 12.84 -2.73 4.09
N ARG A 253 11.83 -3.47 4.56
CA ARG A 253 11.94 -4.77 5.24
C ARG A 253 10.95 -5.75 4.59
N TYR A 254 11.34 -7.02 4.50
CA TYR A 254 10.46 -8.09 4.00
C TYR A 254 10.10 -9.05 5.13
N LEU A 255 8.80 -9.27 5.30
CA LEU A 255 8.19 -10.04 6.37
C LEU A 255 7.45 -11.25 5.80
N VAL A 256 7.21 -12.26 6.64
CA VAL A 256 6.42 -13.47 6.34
C VAL A 256 4.95 -13.22 6.68
#